data_AF-A0A0D6L6T5-F1
#
_entry.id   AF-A0A0D6L6T5-F1
#
_cell.length_a   1.000
_cell.length_b   1.000
_cell.length_c   1.000
_cell.angle_alpha   90.00
_cell.angle_beta   90.00
_cell.angle_gamma   90.00
#
_symmetry.space_group_name_H-M   'P 1'
#
loop_
_entity.id
_entity.type
_entity.pdbx_description
1 polymer ?
#
loop_
_entity_poly.entity_id
_entity_poly.type
_entity_poly.pdbx_seq_one_letter_code
_entity_poly.pdbx_strand_id
1 'polypeptide(L)' 'LVDYLTKYNCLDASHICCLVLDEADVMINQAGYTQQSTQIYNIIEEASPIVQTMLFSATYGEDVVKFAMQLIKNAVTVT' A
#
# COMPACT_ATOMS: atom_id res chain seq x y z
N LEU A 1 0.27 -10.04 7.13
CA LEU A 1 -0.54 -8.85 7.51
C LEU A 1 -2.00 -9.01 7.11
N VAL A 2 -2.30 -9.37 5.85
CA VAL A 2 -3.67 -9.64 5.37
C VAL A 2 -4.49 -10.49 6.36
N ASP A 3 -3.97 -11.64 6.78
CA ASP A 3 -4.69 -12.52 7.72
C ASP A 3 -4.97 -11.88 9.09
N TYR A 4 -4.11 -10.98 9.57
CA TYR A 4 -4.33 -10.27 10.84
C TYR A 4 -5.47 -9.25 10.73
N LEU A 5 -5.67 -8.67 9.54
CA LEU A 5 -6.76 -7.75 9.23
C LEU A 5 -8.09 -8.47 8.93
N THR A 6 -8.04 -9.69 8.37
CA THR A 6 -9.25 -10.38 7.87
C THR A 6 -9.65 -11.60 8.69
N LYS A 7 -8.71 -12.54 8.89
CA LYS A 7 -9.01 -13.86 9.47
C LYS A 7 -8.98 -13.84 10.99
N TYR A 8 -7.97 -13.19 11.56
CA TYR A 8 -7.75 -13.15 13.00
C TYR A 8 -8.34 -11.91 13.67
N ASN A 9 -8.69 -10.88 12.89
CA ASN A 9 -9.21 -9.60 13.39
C ASN A 9 -8.36 -9.03 14.55
N CYS A 10 -7.04 -9.21 14.47
CA CYS A 10 -6.11 -8.70 15.48
C CYS A 10 -5.84 -7.20 15.30
N LEU A 11 -6.11 -6.67 14.10
CA LEU A 11 -5.92 -5.28 13.74
C LEU A 11 -7.24 -4.74 13.19
N ASP A 12 -7.75 -3.68 13.80
CA ASP A 12 -8.91 -2.96 13.29
C ASP A 12 -8.46 -1.91 12.28
N ALA A 13 -8.79 -2.14 11.02
CA ALA A 13 -8.42 -1.27 9.91
C ALA A 13 -9.01 0.14 10.01
N SER A 14 -10.14 0.32 10.72
CA SER A 14 -10.77 1.64 10.89
C SER A 14 -9.95 2.60 11.74
N HIS A 15 -9.00 2.09 12.53
CA HIS A 15 -8.09 2.88 13.36
C HIS A 15 -6.76 3.19 12.68
N ILE A 16 -6.52 2.67 11.47
CA ILE A 16 -5.29 2.92 10.74
C ILE A 16 -5.42 4.27 10.01
N CYS A 17 -4.58 5.23 10.42
CA CYS A 17 -4.55 6.57 9.83
C CYS A 17 -3.44 6.76 8.78
N CYS A 18 -2.48 5.83 8.72
CA CYS A 18 -1.33 5.93 7.82
C CYS A 18 -0.89 4.56 7.32
N LEU A 19 -0.63 4.46 6.02
CA LEU A 19 -0.06 3.29 5.36
C LEU A 19 1.21 3.70 4.61
N VAL A 20 2.34 3.08 4.93
CA VAL A 20 3.62 3.32 4.27
C VAL A 20 4.06 2.05 3.54
N LEU A 21 4.38 2.19 2.25
CA LEU A 21 5.04 1.18 1.46
C LEU A 21 6.50 1.62 1.29
N ASP A 22 7.42 0.80 1.77
CA ASP A 22 8.86 1.06 1.67
C ASP A 22 9.50 0.10 0.65
N GLU A 23 10.64 0.50 0.08
CA GLU A 23 11.36 -0.25 -0.95
C GLU A 23 10.44 -0.75 -2.10
N ALA A 24 9.62 0.13 -2.66
CA ALA A 24 8.60 -0.26 -3.63
C ALA A 24 9.16 -0.92 -4.90
N ASP A 25 10.40 -0.60 -5.27
CA ASP A 25 11.14 -1.26 -6.33
C ASP A 25 11.50 -2.71 -6.02
N VAL A 26 11.79 -3.04 -4.75
CA VAL A 26 11.92 -4.43 -4.30
C VAL A 26 10.56 -5.12 -4.27
N MET A 27 9.52 -4.44 -3.76
CA MET A 27 8.17 -5.01 -3.63
C MET A 27 7.59 -5.50 -4.97
N ILE A 28 7.81 -4.78 -6.06
CA ILE A 28 7.26 -5.12 -7.37
C ILE A 28 7.96 -6.34 -7.99
N ASN A 29 9.25 -6.49 -7.72
CA ASN A 29 10.03 -7.62 -8.21
C ASN A 29 9.78 -8.91 -7.41
N GLN A 30 9.19 -8.79 -6.22
CA GLN A 30 8.93 -9.93 -5.35
C GLN A 30 7.53 -10.52 -5.57
N ALA A 31 7.49 -11.80 -5.95
CA ALA A 31 6.24 -12.48 -6.26
C ALA A 31 5.22 -12.42 -5.11
N GLY A 32 4.02 -11.93 -5.41
CA GLY A 32 2.89 -11.85 -4.48
C GLY A 32 2.83 -10.59 -3.61
N TYR A 33 3.91 -9.80 -3.51
CA TYR A 33 3.94 -8.61 -2.64
C TYR A 33 3.04 -7.49 -3.19
N THR A 34 3.05 -7.27 -4.50
CA THR A 34 2.16 -6.32 -5.17
C THR A 34 0.69 -6.61 -4.86
N GLN A 35 0.27 -7.87 -5.06
CA GLN A 35 -1.12 -8.28 -4.81
C GLN A 35 -1.52 -8.15 -3.34
N GLN A 36 -0.65 -8.57 -2.43
CA GLN A 36 -0.90 -8.44 -0.99
C GLN A 36 -1.01 -6.98 -0.55
N SER A 37 -0.15 -6.11 -1.09
CA SER A 37 -0.14 -4.68 -0.75
C SER A 37 -1.38 -3.97 -1.26
N THR A 38 -1.82 -4.28 -2.49
CA THR A 38 -3.10 -3.80 -3.01
C THR A 38 -4.26 -4.28 -2.16
N GLN A 39 -4.26 -5.55 -1.71
CA GLN A 39 -5.31 -6.07 -0.85
C GLN A 39 -5.34 -5.37 0.52
N ILE A 40 -4.19 -5.16 1.14
CA ILE A 40 -4.07 -4.44 2.41
C ILE A 40 -4.58 -3.01 2.27
N TYR A 41 -4.14 -2.30 1.22
CA TYR A 41 -4.62 -0.94 0.92
C TYR A 41 -6.14 -0.90 0.80
N ASN A 42 -6.75 -1.78 0.00
CA ASN A 42 -8.19 -1.80 -0.21
C ASN A 42 -8.96 -2.00 1.10
N ILE A 43 -8.52 -2.94 1.95
CA ILE A 43 -9.14 -3.19 3.25
C ILE A 43 -9.06 -1.95 4.15
N ILE A 44 -7.89 -1.30 4.18
CA ILE A 44 -7.67 -0.12 5.02
C ILE A 44 -8.45 1.08 4.49
N GLU A 45 -8.44 1.33 3.18
CA GLU A 45 -9.16 2.44 2.57
C GLU A 45 -10.68 2.31 2.75
N GLU A 46 -11.23 1.09 2.63
CA GLU A 46 -12.64 0.83 2.84
C GLU A 46 -13.07 1.08 4.30
N ALA A 47 -12.23 0.71 5.27
CA ALA A 47 -12.49 0.91 6.69
C ALA A 47 -12.14 2.32 7.20
N SER A 48 -11.15 2.98 6.59
CA SER A 48 -10.58 4.28 6.95
C SER A 48 -10.34 5.12 5.68
N PRO A 49 -11.38 5.77 5.13
CA PRO A 49 -11.28 6.54 3.88
C PRO A 49 -10.35 7.76 3.94
N ILE A 50 -9.95 8.17 5.14
CA ILE A 50 -9.05 9.30 5.39
C ILE A 50 -7.58 8.88 5.56
N VAL A 51 -7.27 7.59 5.36
CA VAL A 51 -5.91 7.07 5.51
C VAL A 51 -4.93 7.83 4.61
N GLN A 52 -3.81 8.26 5.18
CA GLN A 52 -2.70 8.80 4.42
C GLN A 52 -1.84 7.65 3.90
N THR A 53 -1.71 7.51 2.59
CA THR A 53 -0.86 6.49 1.98
C THR A 53 0.39 7.12 1.37
N MET A 54 1.55 6.58 1.70
CA MET A 54 2.86 7.01 1.22
C MET A 54 3.62 5.83 0.64
N LEU A 55 4.43 6.08 -0.41
CA LEU A 55 5.27 5.08 -1.05
C LEU A 55 6.68 5.64 -1.23
N PHE A 56 7.68 4.87 -0.80
CA PHE A 56 9.09 5.18 -0.93
C PHE A 56 9.77 4.13 -1.81
N SER A 57 10.68 4.59 -2.66
CA SER A 57 11.43 3.74 -3.58
C SER A 57 12.80 4.36 -3.84
N ALA A 58 13.82 3.53 -3.95
CA ALA A 58 15.16 3.99 -4.34
C ALA A 58 15.25 4.26 -5.85
N THR A 59 14.43 3.56 -6.64
CA THR A 59 14.38 3.71 -8.10
C THR A 59 13.01 4.21 -8.58
N TYR A 60 13.02 4.93 -9.72
CA TYR A 60 11.84 5.51 -10.36
C TYR A 60 11.52 4.81 -11.69
N GLY A 61 11.50 3.48 -11.69
CA GLY A 61 11.14 2.69 -12.87
C GLY A 61 9.67 2.83 -13.24
N GLU A 62 9.31 2.65 -14.52
CA GLU A 62 7.91 2.75 -14.96
C GLU A 62 6.96 1.86 -14.17
N ASP A 63 7.38 0.66 -13.81
CA ASP A 63 6.54 -0.29 -13.07
C ASP A 63 6.30 0.19 -11.63
N VAL A 64 7.30 0.84 -11.01
CA VAL A 64 7.16 1.52 -9.71
C VAL A 64 6.13 2.63 -9.78
N VAL A 65 6.21 3.46 -10.81
CA VAL A 65 5.26 4.56 -11.01
C VAL A 65 3.85 4.03 -11.27
N LYS A 66 3.70 3.01 -12.13
CA LYS A 66 2.40 2.37 -12.41
C LYS A 66 1.79 1.79 -11.14
N PHE A 67 2.59 1.08 -10.33
CA PHE A 67 2.13 0.54 -9.06
C PHE A 67 1.72 1.65 -8.08
N ALA A 68 2.52 2.71 -7.94
CA ALA A 68 2.21 3.84 -7.08
C ALA A 68 0.91 4.55 -7.49
N MET A 69 0.70 4.78 -8.79
CA MET A 69 -0.52 5.41 -9.31
C MET A 69 -1.77 4.53 -9.17
N GLN A 70 -1.61 3.21 -9.23
CA GLN A 70 -2.71 2.27 -8.99
C GLN A 70 -3.13 2.24 -7.52
N LEU A 71 -2.16 2.39 -6.61
CA LEU A 71 -2.39 2.25 -5.18
C LEU A 71 -2.78 3.57 -4.51
N ILE A 72 -2.11 4.67 -4.82
CA ILE A 72 -2.29 5.95 -4.11
C ILE A 72 -3.16 6.89 -4.94
N LYS A 73 -4.39 7.12 -4.47
CA LYS A 73 -5.29 8.12 -5.08
C LYS A 73 -4.74 9.53 -4.87
N ASN A 74 -4.76 10.35 -5.93
CA ASN A 74 -4.33 11.75 -5.90
C ASN A 74 -2.90 11.95 -5.36
N ALA A 75 -1.97 11.05 -5.71
CA ALA A 75 -0.59 11.11 -5.24
C ALA A 75 0.10 12.42 -5.64
N VAL A 76 0.81 13.02 -4.68
CA VAL A 76 1.78 14.08 -4.94
C VAL A 76 3.14 13.43 -5.13
N THR A 77 3.73 13.61 -6.31
CA THR A 77 5.04 13.04 -6.65
C THR A 77 6.15 13.99 -6.21
N VAL A 78 7.14 13.46 -5.51
CA VAL A 78 8.40 14.16 -5.17
C VAL A 78 9.55 13.34 -5.74
N THR A 79 10.43 13.99 -6.51
CA THR A 79 11.59 13.38 -7.19
C THR A 79 12.84 14.18 -6.91
#